data_AF-A0A4S4EVY1-F1
#
_entry.id   AF-A0A4S4EVY1-F1
#
_cell.length_a   1.000
_cell.length_b   1.000
_cell.length_c   1.000
_cell.angle_alpha   90.00
_cell.angle_beta   90.00
_cell.angle_gamma   90.00
#
_symmetry.space_group_name_H-M   'P 1'
#
loop_
_entity.id
_entity.type
_entity.pdbx_description
1 polymer ?
#
loop_
_entity_poly.entity_id
_entity_poly.type
_entity_poly.pdbx_seq_one_letter_code
_entity_poly.pdbx_strand_id
1 'polypeptide(L)'
;MTDLPQGNWTGSYLEDLSRDSDAFKLHVLREKDELVTRTAKNLAASGNEMKFGFLPESLDRMKKNLHPPYLPDMLLYIEEAVCSCASLGFVGTAGSTIAESIELMRTHGVCSSQGPTEL
;
A
#
# COMPACT_ATOMS: atom_id res chain seq x y z
N MET A 1 -4.47 7.94 -1.62
CA MET A 1 -4.15 6.81 -2.51
C MET A 1 -5.14 6.83 -3.66
N THR A 2 -4.67 6.65 -4.89
CA THR A 2 -5.50 6.67 -6.11
C THR A 2 -4.81 5.87 -7.20
N ASP A 3 -5.58 5.12 -7.98
CA ASP A 3 -5.15 4.41 -9.18
C ASP A 3 -5.09 5.31 -10.43
N LEU A 4 -5.53 6.57 -10.30
CA LEU A 4 -5.60 7.50 -11.41
C LEU A 4 -4.19 7.98 -11.79
N PRO A 5 -3.70 7.74 -13.02
CA PRO A 5 -2.40 8.21 -13.45
C PRO A 5 -2.39 9.74 -13.52
N GLN A 6 -1.23 10.34 -13.28
CA GLN A 6 -1.07 11.80 -13.21
C GLN A 6 -1.59 12.54 -14.45
N GLY A 7 -1.45 11.94 -15.64
CA GLY A 7 -1.98 12.51 -16.89
C GLY A 7 -3.50 12.66 -16.94
N ASN A 8 -4.22 11.96 -16.06
CA ASN A 8 -5.68 11.98 -15.96
C ASN A 8 -6.19 12.86 -14.81
N TRP A 9 -5.32 13.61 -14.12
CA TRP A 9 -5.75 14.44 -12.99
C TRP A 9 -6.49 15.71 -13.42
N THR A 10 -6.40 16.11 -14.68
CA THR A 10 -7.05 17.32 -15.22
C THR A 10 -8.55 17.36 -14.89
N GLY A 11 -9.00 18.46 -14.28
CA GLY A 11 -10.38 18.67 -13.85
C GLY A 11 -10.81 17.87 -12.61
N SER A 12 -9.88 17.19 -11.94
CA SER A 12 -10.14 16.43 -10.72
C SER A 12 -9.61 17.16 -9.48
N TYR A 13 -10.09 16.74 -8.30
CA TYR A 13 -9.56 17.21 -7.02
C TYR A 13 -8.04 16.99 -6.85
N LEU A 14 -7.46 16.00 -7.55
CA LEU A 14 -6.01 15.77 -7.53
C LEU A 14 -5.24 16.85 -8.28
N GLU A 15 -5.82 17.45 -9.33
CA GLU A 15 -5.22 18.62 -9.97
C GLU A 15 -5.22 19.81 -9.01
N ASP A 16 -6.32 20.06 -8.30
CA ASP A 16 -6.41 21.15 -7.32
C ASP A 16 -5.36 21.00 -6.22
N LEU A 17 -5.23 19.79 -5.64
CA LEU A 17 -4.19 19.47 -4.66
C LEU A 17 -2.78 19.62 -5.24
N SER A 18 -2.58 19.31 -6.52
CA SER A 18 -1.26 19.42 -7.16
C SER A 18 -0.83 20.88 -7.39
N ARG A 19 -1.80 21.80 -7.51
CA ARG A 19 -1.57 23.24 -7.68
C ARG A 19 -1.22 23.94 -6.38
N ASP A 20 -1.72 23.45 -5.25
CA ASP A 20 -1.42 23.96 -3.91
C ASP A 20 -0.27 23.19 -3.26
N SER A 21 0.92 23.28 -3.86
CA SER A 21 2.11 22.55 -3.40
C SER A 21 2.66 23.04 -2.06
N ASP A 22 2.24 24.22 -1.60
CA ASP A 22 2.66 24.79 -0.32
C ASP A 22 1.88 24.18 0.85
N ALA A 23 0.60 23.83 0.63
CA ALA A 23 -0.22 23.14 1.63
C ALA A 23 -0.17 21.61 1.52
N PHE A 24 -0.01 21.07 0.29
CA PHE A 24 -0.10 19.63 0.04
C PHE A 24 1.09 19.09 -0.71
N LYS A 25 1.57 17.93 -0.27
CA LYS A 25 2.61 17.17 -0.97
C LYS A 25 2.04 15.88 -1.54
N LEU A 26 2.05 15.77 -2.86
CA LEU A 26 1.64 14.56 -3.57
C LEU A 26 2.86 13.66 -3.79
N HIS A 27 2.74 12.40 -3.38
CA HIS A 27 3.74 11.37 -3.57
C HIS A 27 3.25 10.35 -4.60
N VAL A 28 4.09 10.03 -5.57
CA VAL A 28 3.82 9.00 -6.57
C VAL A 28 4.80 7.86 -6.33
N LEU A 29 4.26 6.68 -6.02
CA LEU A 29 5.04 5.45 -5.89
C LEU A 29 5.17 4.79 -7.26
N ARG A 30 6.39 4.44 -7.63
CA ARG A 30 6.73 3.75 -8.87
C ARG A 30 7.52 2.49 -8.55
N GLU A 31 7.39 1.47 -9.38
CA GLU A 31 8.09 0.20 -9.20
C GLU A 31 9.61 0.33 -9.01
N LYS A 32 10.21 1.35 -9.62
CA LYS A 32 11.65 1.62 -9.58
C LYS A 32 12.09 2.44 -8.37
N ASP A 33 11.15 2.96 -7.58
CA ASP A 33 11.51 3.74 -6.39
C ASP A 33 12.18 2.82 -5.36
N GLU A 34 13.19 3.35 -4.66
CA GLU A 34 14.02 2.56 -3.74
C GLU A 34 13.17 1.84 -2.68
N LEU A 35 12.19 2.53 -2.12
CA LEU A 35 11.26 1.97 -1.14
C LEU A 35 10.59 0.69 -1.65
N VAL A 36 10.07 0.74 -2.88
CA VAL A 36 9.37 -0.39 -3.51
C VAL A 36 10.35 -1.53 -3.76
N THR A 37 11.49 -1.25 -4.39
CA THR A 37 12.49 -2.29 -4.68
C THR A 37 13.07 -2.95 -3.41
N ARG A 38 13.26 -2.18 -2.33
CA ARG A 38 13.76 -2.68 -1.04
C ARG A 38 12.72 -3.55 -0.34
N THR A 39 11.45 -3.12 -0.32
CA THR A 39 10.35 -3.91 0.23
C THR A 39 10.19 -5.23 -0.52
N ALA A 40 10.27 -5.21 -1.86
CA ALA A 40 10.26 -6.43 -2.68
C ALA A 40 11.37 -7.41 -2.28
N LYS A 41 12.59 -6.91 -2.14
CA LYS A 41 13.76 -7.72 -1.76
C LYS A 41 13.62 -8.31 -0.37
N ASN A 42 13.16 -7.51 0.59
CA ASN A 42 12.95 -7.97 1.97
C ASN A 42 11.89 -9.08 2.04
N LEU A 43 10.77 -8.92 1.32
CA LEU A 43 9.72 -9.94 1.24
C LEU A 43 10.25 -11.23 0.61
N ALA A 44 10.97 -11.14 -0.52
CA ALA A 44 11.57 -12.29 -1.18
C ALA A 44 12.60 -13.00 -0.29
N ALA A 45 13.37 -12.25 0.51
CA ALA A 45 14.37 -12.80 1.42
C ALA A 45 13.76 -13.42 2.70
N SER A 46 12.59 -12.96 3.13
CA SER A 46 11.97 -13.40 4.37
C SER A 46 11.43 -14.85 4.32
N GLY A 47 11.44 -15.52 3.16
CA GLY A 47 11.11 -16.94 3.00
C GLY A 47 9.67 -17.34 3.35
N ASN A 48 8.91 -16.47 4.01
CA ASN A 48 7.50 -16.64 4.28
C ASN A 48 6.72 -16.19 3.06
N GLU A 49 5.92 -17.12 2.53
CA GLU A 49 4.73 -16.81 1.73
C GLU A 49 3.87 -15.83 2.53
N MET A 50 4.13 -14.53 2.39
CA MET A 50 3.28 -13.50 2.95
C MET A 50 1.97 -13.61 2.17
N LYS A 51 1.04 -14.40 2.70
CA LYS A 51 -0.35 -14.46 2.25
C LYS A 51 -0.94 -13.07 2.50
N PHE A 52 -0.70 -12.16 1.57
CA PHE A 52 -1.46 -10.93 1.47
C PHE A 52 -2.93 -11.33 1.35
N GLY A 53 -3.72 -10.90 2.33
CA GLY A 53 -5.10 -11.29 2.48
C GLY A 53 -5.92 -10.77 1.30
N PHE A 54 -6.19 -11.65 0.34
CA PHE A 54 -7.51 -11.98 -0.20
C PHE A 54 -7.28 -12.97 -1.35
N LEU A 55 -7.07 -14.25 -1.02
CA LEU A 55 -7.18 -15.31 -2.01
C LEU A 55 -8.66 -15.72 -2.07
N PRO A 56 -9.36 -15.56 -3.21
CA PRO A 56 -10.54 -16.37 -3.45
C PRO A 56 -10.10 -17.84 -3.50
N GLU A 57 -10.94 -18.69 -2.93
CA GLU A 57 -10.71 -20.08 -2.48
C GLU A 57 -10.39 -21.11 -3.59
N SER A 58 -9.68 -20.77 -4.67
CA SER A 58 -9.46 -21.70 -5.80
C SER A 58 -8.05 -21.83 -6.38
N LEU A 59 -7.04 -21.14 -5.85
CA LEU A 59 -5.68 -21.20 -6.43
C LEU A 59 -4.79 -22.33 -5.89
N ASP A 60 -5.35 -23.51 -5.62
CA ASP A 60 -4.57 -24.73 -5.36
C ASP A 60 -3.99 -25.37 -6.64
N ARG A 61 -3.97 -24.62 -7.76
CA ARG A 61 -3.60 -25.15 -9.07
C ARG A 61 -2.92 -24.15 -9.98
N MET A 62 -1.82 -23.55 -9.56
CA MET A 62 -0.87 -22.99 -10.54
C MET A 62 0.57 -22.98 -10.04
N LYS A 63 1.08 -24.20 -9.83
CA LYS A 63 2.52 -24.46 -9.87
C LYS A 63 2.98 -24.33 -11.33
N LYS A 64 4.03 -23.52 -11.54
CA LYS A 64 4.75 -23.24 -12.81
C LYS A 64 4.21 -22.05 -13.60
N ASN A 65 4.73 -20.87 -13.31
CA ASN A 65 5.34 -19.92 -14.26
C ASN A 65 5.90 -18.74 -13.46
N LEU A 66 7.23 -18.68 -13.36
CA LEU A 66 7.97 -17.56 -12.74
C LEU A 66 7.87 -16.33 -13.66
N HIS A 67 6.77 -15.61 -13.56
CA HIS A 67 6.70 -14.16 -13.80
C HIS A 67 6.29 -13.58 -12.47
N PRO A 68 6.97 -12.56 -11.90
CA PRO A 68 6.69 -12.12 -10.55
C PRO A 68 5.29 -11.48 -10.54
N PRO A 69 4.25 -12.17 -10.04
CA PRO A 69 2.90 -11.60 -9.93
C PRO A 69 2.86 -10.59 -8.76
N TYR A 70 3.98 -10.45 -8.05
CA TYR A 70 4.10 -9.79 -6.76
C TYR A 70 4.21 -8.26 -6.81
N LEU A 71 4.50 -7.63 -7.94
CA LEU A 71 4.79 -6.19 -7.97
C LEU A 71 3.55 -5.29 -7.84
N PRO A 72 2.42 -5.55 -8.52
CA PRO A 72 1.20 -4.75 -8.34
C PRO A 72 0.66 -4.86 -6.91
N ASP A 73 0.65 -6.06 -6.34
CA ASP A 73 0.20 -6.31 -4.97
C ASP A 73 1.11 -5.61 -3.94
N MET A 74 2.39 -5.43 -4.26
CA MET A 74 3.35 -4.80 -3.35
C MET A 74 3.27 -3.27 -3.34
N LEU A 75 2.97 -2.63 -4.48
CA LEU A 75 2.66 -1.20 -4.51
C LEU A 75 1.41 -0.92 -3.67
N LEU A 76 0.33 -1.68 -3.91
CA LEU A 76 -0.91 -1.56 -3.14
C LEU A 76 -0.65 -1.79 -1.65
N TYR A 77 0.12 -2.82 -1.29
CA TYR A 77 0.46 -3.04 0.11
C TYR A 77 1.20 -1.86 0.75
N ILE A 78 2.19 -1.29 0.05
CA ILE A 78 2.91 -0.12 0.56
C ILE A 78 1.93 1.05 0.76
N GLU A 79 1.01 1.27 -0.18
CA GLU A 79 0.00 2.32 -0.07
C GLU A 79 -0.95 2.09 1.12
N GLU A 80 -1.46 0.87 1.28
CA GLU A 80 -2.31 0.51 2.42
C GLU A 80 -1.57 0.66 3.75
N ALA A 81 -0.31 0.22 3.83
CA ALA A 81 0.54 0.37 5.00
C ALA A 81 0.76 1.86 5.34
N VAL A 82 1.10 2.70 4.35
CA VAL A 82 1.25 4.15 4.53
C VAL A 82 -0.05 4.78 5.01
N CYS A 83 -1.19 4.44 4.40
CA CYS A 83 -2.49 4.95 4.82
C CYS A 83 -2.87 4.49 6.24
N SER A 84 -2.52 3.26 6.62
CA SER A 84 -2.75 2.76 7.97
C SER A 84 -1.93 3.52 9.01
N CYS A 85 -0.73 3.99 8.66
CA CYS A 85 0.14 4.74 9.57
C CYS A 85 -0.18 6.25 9.65
N ALA A 86 -1.21 6.74 8.96
CA ALA A 86 -1.55 8.16 8.97
C ALA A 86 -1.97 8.64 10.37
N SER A 87 -1.23 9.60 10.92
CA SER A 87 -1.45 10.15 12.26
C SER A 87 -2.73 10.97 12.37
N LEU A 88 -3.14 11.64 11.29
CA LEU A 88 -4.36 12.46 11.23
C LEU A 88 -5.64 11.62 11.02
N GLY A 89 -5.51 10.31 10.83
CA GLY A 89 -6.64 9.44 10.52
C GLY A 89 -6.65 8.97 9.07
N PHE A 90 -7.65 8.16 8.74
CA PHE A 90 -7.89 7.63 7.41
C PHE A 90 -9.39 7.78 7.08
N VAL A 91 -9.69 8.18 5.86
CA VAL A 91 -11.04 8.20 5.30
C VAL A 91 -10.97 7.46 3.98
N GLY A 92 -11.69 6.33 3.89
CA GLY A 92 -11.77 5.50 2.71
C GLY A 92 -13.13 5.59 2.02
N THR A 93 -13.25 4.93 0.87
CA THR A 93 -14.52 4.74 0.17
C THR A 93 -15.34 3.64 0.85
N ALA A 94 -16.60 3.92 1.19
CA ALA A 94 -17.49 2.94 1.80
C ALA A 94 -17.68 1.69 0.91
N GLY A 95 -17.56 0.50 1.50
CA GLY A 95 -17.66 -0.79 0.79
C GLY A 95 -16.41 -1.18 -0.01
N SER A 96 -15.31 -0.42 0.11
CA SER A 96 -14.02 -0.79 -0.49
C SER A 96 -13.29 -1.78 0.40
N THR A 97 -12.93 -2.95 -0.14
CA THR A 97 -12.09 -3.95 0.55
C THR A 97 -10.72 -3.39 0.93
N ILE A 98 -10.19 -2.44 0.15
CA ILE A 98 -8.93 -1.75 0.45
C ILE A 98 -9.10 -0.83 1.67
N ALA A 99 -10.20 -0.09 1.75
CA ALA A 99 -10.50 0.75 2.92
C ALA A 99 -10.67 -0.11 4.18
N GLU A 100 -11.36 -1.25 4.07
CA GLU A 100 -11.50 -2.24 5.16
C GLU A 100 -10.14 -2.80 5.60
N SER A 101 -9.25 -3.14 4.65
CA SER A 101 -7.88 -3.61 4.93
C SER A 101 -7.09 -2.57 5.74
N ILE A 102 -7.14 -1.30 5.34
CA ILE A 102 -6.46 -0.20 6.03
C ILE A 102 -7.01 0.00 7.44
N GLU A 103 -8.33 -0.01 7.62
CA GLU A 103 -8.96 0.08 8.94
C GLU A 103 -8.57 -1.09 9.85
N LEU A 104 -8.47 -2.30 9.30
CA LEU A 104 -8.01 -3.47 10.03
C LEU A 104 -6.56 -3.31 10.50
N MET A 105 -5.65 -2.89 9.62
CA MET A 105 -4.24 -2.62 9.97
C MET A 105 -4.10 -1.56 11.06
N ARG A 106 -4.92 -0.50 11.00
CA ARG A 106 -4.97 0.55 12.02
C ARG A 106 -5.39 -0.01 13.38
N THR A 107 -6.44 -0.81 13.39
CA THR A 107 -6.99 -1.41 14.63
C THR A 107 -5.98 -2.36 15.29
N HIS A 108 -5.16 -3.05 14.49
CA HIS A 108 -4.10 -3.94 15.00
C HIS A 108 -2.81 -3.22 15.38
N GLY A 109 -2.73 -1.89 15.21
CA GLY A 109 -1.56 -1.12 15.62
C GLY A 109 -0.29 -1.47 14.85
N VAL A 110 -0.38 -1.77 13.54
CA VAL A 110 0.79 -2.07 12.69
C VAL A 110 1.86 -0.97 12.78
N CYS A 111 1.42 0.27 13.01
CA CYS A 111 2.27 1.45 13.11
C CYS A 111 2.46 1.94 14.56
N SER A 112 1.90 1.23 15.54
CA SER A 112 2.11 1.52 16.95
C SER A 112 3.51 1.07 17.32
N SER A 113 4.40 2.02 17.55
CA SER A 113 5.70 1.72 18.15
C SER A 113 5.49 1.09 19.52
N GLN A 114 5.73 -0.21 19.67
CA GLN A 114 6.37 -0.65 20.90
C GLN A 114 7.76 -0.02 20.86
N GLY A 115 7.93 1.10 21.57
CA GLY A 115 9.27 1.62 21.82
C GLY A 115 10.13 0.50 22.44
N PRO A 116 11.46 0.55 22.31
CA PRO A 116 12.30 -0.37 23.06
C PRO A 116 11.95 -0.21 24.54
N THR A 117 11.50 -1.30 25.17
CA THR A 117 11.47 -1.39 26.63
C THR A 117 12.93 -1.31 27.07
N GLU A 118 13.38 -0.12 27.46
CA GLU A 118 14.63 0.01 28.20
C GLU A 118 14.47 -0.79 29.51
N LEU A 119 15.29 -1.83 29.64
CA LEU A 119 15.42 -2.70 30.81
C LEU A 119 16.74 -2.36 31.51
#